data_AF-A0A1L9C3X9-F1
#
_entry.id   AF-A0A1L9C3X9-F1
#
_cell.length_a   1.000
_cell.length_b   1.000
_cell.length_c   1.000
_cell.angle_alpha   90.00
_cell.angle_beta   90.00
_cell.angle_gamma   90.00
#
_symmetry.space_group_name_H-M   'P 1'
#
loop_
_entity.id
_entity.type
_entity.pdbx_description
1 polymer ?
#
loop_
_entity_poly.entity_id
_entity_poly.type
_entity_poly.pdbx_seq_one_letter_code
_entity_poly.pdbx_strand_id
1 'polypeptide(L)'
;MAIDSSLFQIMYTVSSSLLYPVIILLLLAVVSSLALIGEFISEYSKRHRNVTQLEDVGKRVQDSVKSSDFNSAASHLGELKQNSLVMSFARDAAAHLGSSAATSIDWLSEEYEVRMTKNLEYTKILSTVAPMIGLMGTLIPLGPALIGLAEGNILQLAHNLMVAFATTVLGLFAGIVGYVLTLVRKRWYWQDMADINYLLECMEGEE
;
A
#
# COMPACT_ATOMS: atom_id res chain seq x y z
N MET A 1 -46.51 13.28 -11.32
CA MET A 1 -46.31 14.62 -10.71
C MET A 1 -46.08 14.58 -9.20
N ALA A 2 -46.97 14.01 -8.37
CA ALA A 2 -46.72 13.87 -6.91
C ALA A 2 -45.76 12.72 -6.51
N ILE A 3 -45.70 11.67 -7.34
CA ILE A 3 -44.76 10.55 -7.13
C ILE A 3 -43.32 11.01 -7.45
N ASP A 4 -43.14 11.80 -8.51
CA ASP A 4 -41.84 12.34 -8.91
C ASP A 4 -41.26 13.23 -7.79
N SER A 5 -42.05 14.14 -7.23
CA SER A 5 -41.59 15.01 -6.13
C SER A 5 -41.19 14.25 -4.88
N SER A 6 -41.92 13.18 -4.54
CA SER A 6 -41.63 12.35 -3.36
C SER A 6 -40.33 11.57 -3.53
N LEU A 7 -40.09 11.03 -4.73
CA LEU A 7 -38.88 10.25 -5.03
C LEU A 7 -37.64 11.13 -5.07
N PHE A 8 -37.73 12.33 -5.67
CA PHE A 8 -36.66 13.33 -5.62
C PHE A 8 -36.34 13.79 -4.20
N GLN A 9 -37.36 13.98 -3.35
CA GLN A 9 -37.15 14.41 -1.96
C GLN A 9 -36.47 13.34 -1.11
N ILE A 10 -36.80 12.06 -1.33
CA ILE A 10 -36.09 10.93 -0.72
C ILE A 10 -34.64 10.90 -1.18
N MET A 11 -34.38 10.98 -2.50
CA MET A 11 -33.02 11.01 -3.05
C MET A 11 -32.19 12.16 -2.48
N TYR A 12 -32.76 13.36 -2.40
CA TYR A 12 -32.10 14.53 -1.82
C TYR A 12 -31.77 14.34 -0.33
N THR A 13 -32.73 13.83 0.45
CA THR A 13 -32.54 13.59 1.89
C THR A 13 -31.47 12.54 2.15
N VAL A 14 -31.46 11.47 1.36
CA VAL A 14 -30.43 10.44 1.43
C VAL A 14 -29.07 11.02 1.04
N SER A 15 -28.96 11.70 -0.11
CA SER A 15 -27.70 12.29 -0.58
C SER A 15 -27.12 13.32 0.41
N SER A 16 -27.95 14.22 0.94
CA SER A 16 -27.53 15.20 1.95
C SER A 16 -27.12 14.58 3.28
N SER A 17 -27.77 13.48 3.70
CA SER A 17 -27.36 12.71 4.88
C SER A 17 -26.00 12.04 4.71
N LEU A 18 -25.60 11.73 3.46
CA LEU A 18 -24.28 11.17 3.14
C LEU A 18 -23.15 12.21 3.21
N LEU A 19 -23.42 13.51 3.32
CA LEU A 19 -22.37 14.54 3.34
C LEU A 19 -21.39 14.34 4.51
N TYR A 20 -21.91 14.26 5.73
CA TYR A 20 -21.11 14.09 6.94
C TYR A 20 -20.28 12.80 6.95
N PRO A 21 -20.82 11.61 6.65
CA PRO A 21 -20.00 10.40 6.59
C PRO A 21 -18.94 10.47 5.48
N VAL A 22 -19.22 11.10 4.34
CA VAL A 22 -18.23 11.34 3.27
C VAL A 22 -17.09 12.23 3.77
N ILE A 23 -17.39 13.33 4.45
CA ILE A 23 -16.37 14.23 5.02
C ILE A 23 -15.52 13.51 6.07
N ILE A 24 -16.14 12.73 6.97
CA ILE A 24 -15.41 11.95 7.98
C ILE A 24 -14.44 10.96 7.32
N LEU A 25 -14.92 10.22 6.33
CA LEU A 25 -14.12 9.24 5.61
C LEU A 25 -12.98 9.91 4.83
N LEU A 26 -13.23 11.08 4.23
CA LEU A 26 -12.20 11.90 3.60
C LEU A 26 -11.11 12.34 4.59
N LEU A 27 -11.50 12.83 5.77
CA LEU A 27 -10.54 13.22 6.81
C LEU A 27 -9.71 12.03 7.27
N LEU A 28 -10.32 10.86 7.46
CA LEU A 28 -9.61 9.61 7.75
C LEU A 28 -8.63 9.23 6.63
N ALA A 29 -9.01 9.40 5.37
CA ALA A 29 -8.13 9.15 4.23
C ALA A 29 -6.93 10.10 4.21
N VAL A 30 -7.12 11.39 4.55
CA VAL A 30 -6.03 12.37 4.67
C VAL A 30 -5.09 12.05 5.83
N VAL A 31 -5.62 11.68 7.00
CA VAL A 31 -4.78 11.26 8.14
C VAL A 31 -4.01 9.98 7.78
N SER A 32 -4.66 9.03 7.10
CA SER A 32 -4.02 7.79 6.64
C SER A 32 -2.92 8.07 5.62
N SER A 33 -3.12 9.02 4.70
CA SER A 33 -2.10 9.39 3.72
C SER A 33 -0.86 10.01 4.39
N LEU A 34 -1.05 10.85 5.41
CA LEU A 34 0.04 11.40 6.21
C LEU A 34 0.78 10.32 7.02
N ALA A 35 0.05 9.38 7.63
CA ALA A 35 0.64 8.25 8.34
C ALA A 35 1.51 7.38 7.42
N LEU A 36 1.01 7.08 6.22
CA LEU A 36 1.75 6.31 5.20
C LEU A 36 3.02 7.03 4.72
N ILE A 37 3.00 8.36 4.61
CA ILE A 37 4.23 9.14 4.33
C ILE A 37 5.26 8.93 5.44
N GLY A 38 4.82 8.98 6.71
CA GLY A 38 5.70 8.74 7.85
C GLY A 38 6.32 7.35 7.85
N GLU A 39 5.50 6.32 7.61
CA GLU A 39 5.97 4.94 7.44
C GLU A 39 6.98 4.82 6.29
N PHE A 40 6.65 5.42 5.15
CA PHE A 40 7.51 5.42 3.96
C PHE A 40 8.87 6.07 4.23
N ILE A 41 8.92 7.19 4.96
CA ILE A 41 10.19 7.84 5.33
C ILE A 41 11.01 6.94 6.27
N SER A 42 10.35 6.31 7.25
CA SER A 42 11.01 5.34 8.14
C SER A 42 11.55 4.13 7.37
N GLU A 43 10.79 3.62 6.42
CA GLU A 43 11.17 2.49 5.55
C GLU A 43 12.33 2.88 4.63
N TYR A 44 12.25 4.05 3.99
CA TYR A 44 13.30 4.60 3.14
C TYR A 44 14.63 4.74 3.88
N SER A 45 14.60 5.32 5.08
CA SER A 45 15.81 5.60 5.85
C SER A 45 16.52 4.34 6.35
N LYS A 46 15.79 3.23 6.53
CA LYS A 46 16.36 1.96 7.01
C LYS A 46 16.83 1.06 5.86
N ARG A 47 16.56 1.43 4.61
CA ARG A 47 16.82 0.58 3.46
C ARG A 47 18.26 0.70 2.98
N HIS A 48 19.08 -0.28 3.35
CA HIS A 48 20.41 -0.50 2.77
C HIS A 48 20.37 -1.77 1.92
N ARG A 49 20.39 -1.61 0.59
CA ARG A 49 20.53 -2.72 -0.36
C ARG A 49 22.01 -2.88 -0.69
N ASN A 50 22.59 -4.03 -0.34
CA ASN A 50 24.01 -4.29 -0.55
C ASN A 50 24.21 -5.47 -1.51
N VAL A 51 24.09 -5.21 -2.82
CA VAL A 51 24.10 -6.27 -3.85
C VAL A 51 25.36 -7.14 -3.78
N THR A 52 26.52 -6.55 -3.46
CA THR A 52 27.78 -7.29 -3.33
C THR A 52 27.75 -8.32 -2.20
N GLN A 53 27.20 -7.96 -1.03
CA GLN A 53 27.06 -8.92 0.06
C GLN A 53 26.03 -10.01 -0.23
N LEU A 54 24.99 -9.69 -1.00
CA LEU A 54 24.01 -10.69 -1.43
C LEU A 54 24.66 -11.75 -2.32
N GLU A 55 25.48 -11.32 -3.29
CA GLU A 55 26.20 -12.22 -4.19
C GLU A 55 27.24 -13.07 -3.43
N ASP A 56 27.99 -12.46 -2.51
CA ASP A 56 29.00 -13.17 -1.70
C ASP A 56 28.35 -14.24 -0.80
N VAL A 57 27.23 -13.90 -0.15
CA VAL A 57 26.49 -14.85 0.69
C VAL A 57 25.83 -15.93 -0.18
N GLY A 58 25.23 -15.56 -1.32
CA GLY A 58 24.61 -16.50 -2.25
C GLY A 58 25.59 -17.59 -2.72
N LYS A 59 26.79 -17.20 -3.14
CA LYS A 59 27.86 -18.15 -3.53
C LYS A 59 28.27 -19.07 -2.38
N ARG A 60 28.49 -18.52 -1.17
CA ARG A 60 28.86 -19.32 0.02
C ARG A 60 27.77 -20.33 0.40
N VAL A 61 26.51 -19.94 0.27
CA VAL A 61 25.36 -20.81 0.51
C VAL A 61 25.31 -21.91 -0.54
N GLN A 62 25.46 -21.58 -1.82
CA GLN A 62 25.48 -22.55 -2.90
C GLN A 62 26.62 -23.57 -2.74
N ASP A 63 27.83 -23.13 -2.39
CA ASP A 63 28.98 -24.01 -2.14
C ASP A 63 28.75 -24.95 -0.94
N SER A 64 28.09 -24.44 0.11
CA SER A 64 27.75 -25.21 1.32
C SER A 64 26.63 -26.24 1.06
N VAL A 65 25.64 -25.87 0.25
CA VAL A 65 24.57 -26.78 -0.20
C VAL A 65 25.14 -27.88 -1.09
N LYS A 66 26.02 -27.55 -2.05
CA LYS A 66 26.73 -28.53 -2.90
C LYS A 66 27.57 -29.53 -2.09
N SER A 67 28.14 -29.08 -0.97
CA SER A 67 28.90 -29.94 -0.04
C SER A 67 28.02 -30.66 1.00
N SER A 68 26.69 -30.56 0.91
CA SER A 68 25.71 -31.13 1.86
C SER A 68 25.88 -30.65 3.32
N ASP A 69 26.52 -29.50 3.53
CA ASP A 69 26.69 -28.88 4.85
C ASP A 69 25.62 -27.80 5.08
N PHE A 70 24.42 -28.26 5.41
CA PHE A 70 23.26 -27.39 5.64
C PHE A 70 23.40 -26.48 6.87
N ASN A 71 24.25 -26.84 7.84
CA ASN A 71 24.51 -26.00 9.02
C ASN A 71 25.36 -24.78 8.65
N SER A 72 26.40 -24.98 7.83
CA SER A 72 27.21 -23.87 7.32
C SER A 72 26.40 -22.97 6.40
N ALA A 73 25.55 -23.53 5.53
CA ALA A 73 24.62 -22.77 4.69
C ALA A 73 23.65 -21.89 5.52
N ALA A 74 23.03 -22.45 6.56
CA ALA A 74 22.15 -21.71 7.45
C ALA A 74 22.87 -20.56 8.20
N SER A 75 24.14 -20.79 8.59
CA SER A 75 24.95 -19.75 9.25
C SER A 75 25.26 -18.57 8.30
N HIS A 76 25.56 -18.86 7.03
CA HIS A 76 25.88 -17.84 6.02
C HIS A 76 24.65 -17.01 5.64
N LEU A 77 23.46 -17.62 5.56
CA LEU A 77 22.20 -16.88 5.40
C LEU A 77 21.90 -15.96 6.60
N GLY A 78 22.25 -16.38 7.82
CA GLY A 78 22.07 -15.57 9.03
C GLY A 78 23.01 -14.35 9.12
N GLU A 79 24.13 -14.36 8.40
CA GLU A 79 25.07 -13.23 8.30
C GLU A 79 24.63 -12.16 7.29
N LEU A 80 23.58 -12.44 6.50
CA LEU A 80 23.10 -11.55 5.45
C LEU A 80 22.65 -10.20 6.03
N LYS A 81 23.31 -9.11 5.63
CA LYS A 81 22.92 -7.73 5.95
C LYS A 81 22.25 -7.10 4.74
N GLN A 82 20.93 -7.20 4.67
CA GLN A 82 20.10 -6.63 3.60
C GLN A 82 18.91 -5.85 4.18
N ASN A 83 17.94 -5.54 3.31
CA ASN A 83 16.65 -5.03 3.72
C ASN A 83 15.99 -5.98 4.73
N SER A 84 15.20 -5.42 5.66
CA SER A 84 14.62 -6.19 6.77
C SER A 84 13.79 -7.38 6.32
N LEU A 85 13.15 -7.27 5.15
CA LEU A 85 12.32 -8.31 4.55
C LEU A 85 13.16 -9.47 4.00
N VAL A 86 14.24 -9.18 3.27
CA VAL A 86 15.15 -10.22 2.77
C VAL A 86 15.87 -10.92 3.92
N MET A 87 16.24 -10.18 4.97
CA MET A 87 16.82 -10.78 6.18
C MET A 87 15.84 -11.67 6.94
N SER A 88 14.55 -11.30 7.01
CA SER A 88 13.55 -12.14 7.65
C SER A 88 13.31 -13.42 6.84
N PHE A 89 13.22 -13.30 5.51
CA PHE A 89 13.15 -14.46 4.63
C PHE A 89 14.38 -15.37 4.79
N ALA A 90 15.60 -14.82 4.75
CA ALA A 90 16.83 -15.61 4.87
C ALA A 90 16.92 -16.36 6.21
N ARG A 91 16.45 -15.76 7.31
CA ARG A 91 16.39 -16.41 8.62
C ARG A 91 15.33 -17.51 8.67
N ASP A 92 14.16 -17.26 8.11
CA ASP A 92 13.07 -18.24 8.05
C ASP A 92 13.48 -19.43 7.15
N ALA A 93 14.12 -19.15 6.02
CA ALA A 93 14.65 -20.15 5.08
C ALA A 93 15.80 -20.98 5.69
N ALA A 94 16.69 -20.34 6.46
CA ALA A 94 17.78 -21.01 7.18
C ALA A 94 17.26 -22.06 8.19
N ALA A 95 16.08 -21.84 8.80
CA ALA A 95 15.47 -22.82 9.71
C ALA A 95 14.94 -24.07 8.98
N HIS A 96 14.62 -23.95 7.68
CA HIS A 96 14.02 -25.02 6.88
C HIS A 96 15.04 -25.77 5.99
N LEU A 97 16.27 -25.26 5.87
CA LEU A 97 17.37 -25.85 5.09
C LEU A 97 17.78 -27.26 5.57
N GLY A 98 17.62 -27.57 6.86
CA GLY A 98 17.97 -28.88 7.43
C GLY A 98 16.88 -29.96 7.30
N SER A 99 15.65 -29.59 6.93
CA SER A 99 14.51 -30.49 6.85
C SER A 99 14.02 -30.65 5.42
N SER A 100 14.81 -31.32 4.58
CA SER A 100 14.45 -32.00 3.32
C SER A 100 13.11 -31.65 2.63
N ALA A 101 12.86 -30.37 2.34
CA ALA A 101 11.76 -29.95 1.50
C ALA A 101 12.09 -28.60 0.85
N ALA A 102 12.77 -28.64 -0.31
CA ALA A 102 12.87 -27.49 -1.21
C ALA A 102 11.50 -26.82 -1.42
N THR A 103 10.45 -27.65 -1.51
CA THR A 103 9.03 -27.23 -1.56
C THR A 103 8.58 -26.31 -0.41
N SER A 104 9.20 -26.39 0.78
CA SER A 104 8.86 -25.54 1.92
C SER A 104 9.46 -24.14 1.80
N ILE A 105 10.60 -24.00 1.11
CA ILE A 105 11.26 -22.71 0.86
C ILE A 105 10.54 -21.98 -0.28
N ASP A 106 10.09 -22.70 -1.31
CA ASP A 106 9.25 -22.15 -2.38
C ASP A 106 7.95 -21.57 -1.86
N TRP A 107 7.23 -22.37 -1.06
CA TRP A 107 6.01 -21.93 -0.40
C TRP A 107 6.25 -20.70 0.48
N LEU A 108 7.39 -20.63 1.18
CA LEU A 108 7.74 -19.47 2.01
C LEU A 108 7.95 -18.22 1.15
N SER A 109 8.61 -18.34 -0.01
CA SER A 109 8.77 -17.22 -0.95
C SER A 109 7.42 -16.69 -1.43
N GLU A 110 6.49 -17.59 -1.78
CA GLU A 110 5.14 -17.23 -2.21
C GLU A 110 4.34 -16.51 -1.11
N GLU A 111 4.45 -16.94 0.15
CA GLU A 111 3.83 -16.24 1.30
C GLU A 111 4.38 -14.81 1.49
N TYR A 112 5.69 -14.61 1.25
CA TYR A 112 6.30 -13.28 1.25
C TYR A 112 5.81 -12.43 0.07
N GLU A 113 5.62 -13.00 -1.12
CA GLU A 113 5.03 -12.31 -2.29
C GLU A 113 3.59 -11.85 -2.01
N VAL A 114 2.76 -12.73 -1.44
CA VAL A 114 1.39 -12.42 -1.04
C VAL A 114 1.37 -11.27 -0.03
N ARG A 115 2.28 -11.29 0.95
CA ARG A 115 2.40 -10.22 1.95
C ARG A 115 2.80 -8.88 1.33
N MET A 116 3.77 -8.87 0.42
CA MET A 116 4.17 -7.67 -0.31
C MET A 116 3.00 -7.11 -1.12
N THR A 117 2.26 -7.97 -1.82
CA THR A 117 1.10 -7.59 -2.63
C THR A 117 0.00 -6.97 -1.78
N LYS A 118 -0.35 -7.60 -0.65
CA LYS A 118 -1.35 -7.07 0.29
C LYS A 118 -1.01 -5.66 0.81
N ASN A 119 0.27 -5.39 1.06
CA ASN A 119 0.71 -4.06 1.49
C ASN A 119 0.56 -3.00 0.38
N LEU A 120 0.75 -3.37 -0.90
CA LEU A 120 0.52 -2.47 -2.05
C LEU A 120 -0.96 -2.20 -2.29
N GLU A 121 -1.84 -3.17 -1.99
CA GLU A 121 -3.28 -3.01 -2.16
C GLU A 121 -3.83 -1.86 -1.32
N TYR A 122 -3.35 -1.70 -0.07
CA TYR A 122 -3.81 -0.63 0.80
C TYR A 122 -3.51 0.77 0.23
N THR A 123 -2.27 1.01 -0.21
CA THR A 123 -1.90 2.29 -0.84
C THR A 123 -2.60 2.50 -2.18
N LYS A 124 -2.86 1.42 -2.93
CA LYS A 124 -3.60 1.47 -4.20
C LYS A 124 -5.07 1.83 -4.00
N ILE A 125 -5.74 1.21 -3.03
CA ILE A 125 -7.12 1.53 -2.66
C ILE A 125 -7.19 3.00 -2.24
N LEU A 126 -6.30 3.46 -1.36
CA LEU A 126 -6.27 4.86 -0.94
C LEU A 126 -6.09 5.82 -2.13
N SER A 127 -5.19 5.50 -3.05
CA SER A 127 -4.91 6.34 -4.24
C SER A 127 -6.12 6.53 -5.16
N THR A 128 -7.02 5.55 -5.19
CA THR A 128 -8.18 5.51 -6.11
C THR A 128 -9.45 6.00 -5.41
N VAL A 129 -9.66 5.56 -4.17
CA VAL A 129 -10.89 5.82 -3.42
C VAL A 129 -10.90 7.25 -2.85
N ALA A 130 -9.75 7.79 -2.39
CA ALA A 130 -9.71 9.14 -1.82
C ALA A 130 -10.15 10.26 -2.79
N PRO A 131 -9.73 10.28 -4.07
CA PRO A 131 -10.26 11.22 -5.06
C PRO A 131 -11.76 11.05 -5.31
N MET A 132 -12.26 9.82 -5.33
CA MET A 132 -13.70 9.54 -5.53
C MET A 132 -14.54 10.10 -4.38
N ILE A 133 -14.09 9.92 -3.13
CA ILE A 133 -14.75 10.48 -1.95
C ILE A 133 -14.71 12.02 -2.00
N GLY A 134 -13.56 12.60 -2.39
CA GLY A 134 -13.44 14.05 -2.55
C GLY A 134 -14.40 14.62 -3.59
N LEU A 135 -14.60 13.91 -4.70
CA LEU A 135 -15.58 14.24 -5.73
C LEU A 135 -17.03 14.08 -5.24
N MET A 136 -17.35 13.05 -4.45
CA MET A 136 -18.67 12.97 -3.81
C MET A 136 -18.89 14.16 -2.86
N GLY A 137 -17.85 14.58 -2.15
CA GLY A 137 -17.85 15.76 -1.30
C GLY A 137 -18.14 17.08 -2.03
N THR A 138 -17.94 17.16 -3.35
CA THR A 138 -18.34 18.34 -4.14
C THR A 138 -19.78 18.27 -4.60
N LEU A 139 -20.21 17.09 -5.06
CA LEU A 139 -21.51 16.92 -5.71
C LEU A 139 -22.67 17.01 -4.71
N ILE A 140 -22.47 16.55 -3.48
CA ILE A 140 -23.51 16.58 -2.43
C ILE A 140 -23.89 18.02 -2.02
N PRO A 141 -22.96 18.92 -1.63
CA PRO A 141 -23.30 20.27 -1.21
C PRO A 141 -23.71 21.19 -2.37
N LEU A 142 -23.46 20.81 -3.62
CA LEU A 142 -23.84 21.60 -4.80
C LEU A 142 -25.36 21.70 -4.97
N GLY A 143 -26.12 20.67 -4.58
CA GLY A 143 -27.58 20.71 -4.56
C GLY A 143 -28.13 21.83 -3.65
N PRO A 144 -27.83 21.80 -2.33
CA PRO A 144 -28.16 22.89 -1.42
C PRO A 144 -27.64 24.26 -1.86
N ALA A 145 -26.46 24.32 -2.49
CA ALA A 145 -25.87 25.57 -2.98
C ALA A 145 -26.72 26.23 -4.09
N LEU A 146 -27.19 25.46 -5.06
CA LEU A 146 -28.05 25.96 -6.15
C LEU A 146 -29.43 26.38 -5.66
N ILE A 147 -29.99 25.68 -4.66
CA ILE A 147 -31.24 26.06 -4.01
C ILE A 147 -31.07 27.40 -3.29
N GLY A 148 -30.00 27.55 -2.50
CA GLY A 148 -29.70 28.81 -1.82
C GLY A 148 -29.49 29.99 -2.78
N LEU A 149 -28.92 29.74 -3.97
CA LEU A 149 -28.82 30.75 -5.03
C LEU A 149 -30.19 31.18 -5.56
N ALA A 150 -31.10 30.23 -5.80
CA ALA A 150 -32.47 30.53 -6.25
C ALA A 150 -33.25 31.36 -5.21
N GLU A 151 -32.92 31.21 -3.93
CA GLU A 151 -33.49 31.98 -2.81
C GLU A 151 -32.78 33.32 -2.54
N GLY A 152 -31.71 33.64 -3.29
CA GLY A 152 -30.92 34.88 -3.10
C GLY A 152 -29.95 34.84 -1.90
N ASN A 153 -29.73 33.67 -1.30
CA ASN A 153 -28.82 33.49 -0.16
C ASN A 153 -27.37 33.21 -0.60
N ILE A 154 -26.63 34.28 -0.88
CA ILE A 154 -25.24 34.23 -1.32
C ILE A 154 -24.30 33.66 -0.24
N LEU A 155 -24.61 33.87 1.04
CA LEU A 155 -23.82 33.35 2.17
C LEU A 155 -23.84 31.82 2.21
N GLN A 156 -25.02 31.22 2.07
CA GLN A 156 -25.17 29.77 2.04
C GLN A 156 -24.51 29.15 0.80
N LEU A 157 -24.64 29.79 -0.36
CA LEU A 157 -23.94 29.41 -1.58
C LEU A 157 -22.41 29.38 -1.36
N ALA A 158 -21.85 30.46 -0.81
CA ALA A 158 -20.41 30.57 -0.59
C ALA A 158 -19.89 29.51 0.39
N HIS A 159 -20.61 29.24 1.48
CA HIS A 159 -20.23 28.22 2.46
C HIS A 159 -20.20 26.81 1.84
N ASN A 160 -21.24 26.43 1.11
CA ASN A 160 -21.32 25.12 0.47
C ASN A 160 -20.25 24.92 -0.61
N LEU A 161 -19.92 25.97 -1.37
CA LEU A 161 -18.83 25.94 -2.34
C LEU A 161 -17.46 25.82 -1.68
N MET A 162 -17.23 26.51 -0.56
CA MET A 162 -15.97 26.40 0.19
C MET A 162 -15.73 24.96 0.64
N VAL A 163 -16.76 24.31 1.19
CA VAL A 163 -16.70 22.90 1.60
C VAL A 163 -16.40 22.02 0.37
N ALA A 164 -17.13 22.19 -0.73
CA ALA A 164 -16.92 21.42 -1.96
C ALA A 164 -15.48 21.53 -2.51
N PHE A 165 -14.93 22.74 -2.59
CA PHE A 165 -13.57 22.93 -3.07
C PHE A 165 -12.55 22.30 -2.12
N ALA A 166 -12.72 22.47 -0.82
CA ALA A 166 -11.85 21.87 0.18
C ALA A 166 -11.84 20.33 0.07
N THR A 167 -13.00 19.69 -0.08
CA THR A 167 -13.07 18.23 -0.20
C THR A 167 -12.36 17.69 -1.44
N THR A 168 -12.41 18.44 -2.55
CA THR A 168 -11.69 18.07 -3.79
C THR A 168 -10.19 18.12 -3.58
N VAL A 169 -9.70 19.23 -3.03
CA VAL A 169 -8.26 19.45 -2.83
C VAL A 169 -7.71 18.38 -1.90
N LEU A 170 -8.40 18.09 -0.79
CA LEU A 170 -8.00 17.05 0.16
C LEU A 170 -8.08 15.64 -0.44
N GLY A 171 -9.12 15.33 -1.21
CA GLY A 171 -9.27 14.02 -1.87
C GLY A 171 -8.20 13.76 -2.92
N LEU A 172 -7.89 14.76 -3.75
CA LEU A 172 -6.79 14.68 -4.72
C LEU A 172 -5.44 14.57 -4.01
N PHE A 173 -5.20 15.37 -2.97
CA PHE A 173 -3.96 15.29 -2.19
C PHE A 173 -3.72 13.88 -1.64
N ALA A 174 -4.71 13.30 -0.94
CA ALA A 174 -4.60 11.94 -0.41
C ALA A 174 -4.43 10.89 -1.53
N GLY A 175 -5.11 11.07 -2.67
CA GLY A 175 -4.98 10.21 -3.84
C GLY A 175 -3.58 10.23 -4.46
N ILE A 176 -3.03 11.42 -4.67
CA ILE A 176 -1.67 11.63 -5.23
C ILE A 176 -0.63 11.00 -4.31
N VAL A 177 -0.74 11.22 -2.99
CA VAL A 177 0.15 10.59 -2.01
C VAL A 177 0.09 9.08 -2.11
N GLY A 178 -1.12 8.49 -2.06
CA GLY A 178 -1.28 7.04 -2.20
C GLY A 178 -0.69 6.48 -3.50
N TYR A 179 -0.84 7.22 -4.60
CA TYR A 179 -0.33 6.81 -5.91
C TYR A 179 1.21 6.81 -5.95
N VAL A 180 1.84 7.90 -5.50
CA VAL A 180 3.30 8.02 -5.45
C VAL A 180 3.90 6.94 -4.55
N LEU A 181 3.32 6.71 -3.37
CA LEU A 181 3.76 5.65 -2.45
C LEU A 181 3.64 4.26 -3.07
N THR A 182 2.54 3.99 -3.78
CA THR A 182 2.33 2.72 -4.49
C THR A 182 3.41 2.50 -5.56
N LEU A 183 3.76 3.52 -6.34
CA LEU A 183 4.80 3.42 -7.38
C LEU A 183 6.17 3.09 -6.78
N VAL A 184 6.56 3.79 -5.71
CA VAL A 184 7.87 3.59 -5.09
C VAL A 184 7.94 2.23 -4.40
N ARG A 185 6.94 1.86 -3.58
CA ARG A 185 6.89 0.55 -2.91
C ARG A 185 6.88 -0.59 -3.92
N LYS A 186 6.14 -0.47 -5.03
CA LYS A 186 6.14 -1.48 -6.09
C LYS A 186 7.54 -1.74 -6.63
N ARG A 187 8.33 -0.68 -6.88
CA ARG A 187 9.72 -0.82 -7.34
C ARG A 187 10.59 -1.51 -6.28
N TRP A 188 10.37 -1.20 -5.01
CA TRP A 188 11.13 -1.77 -3.90
C TRP A 188 10.84 -3.25 -3.70
N TYR A 189 9.57 -3.63 -3.62
CA TYR A 189 9.15 -5.02 -3.47
C TYR A 189 9.57 -5.87 -4.68
N TRP A 190 9.57 -5.31 -5.89
CA TRP A 190 10.10 -6.02 -7.05
C TRP A 190 11.61 -6.32 -6.91
N GLN A 191 12.39 -5.38 -6.38
CA GLN A 191 13.81 -5.62 -6.07
C GLN A 191 14.00 -6.65 -4.95
N ASP A 192 13.22 -6.54 -3.87
CA ASP A 192 13.31 -7.47 -2.74
C ASP A 192 12.93 -8.90 -3.17
N MET A 193 11.92 -9.05 -4.03
CA MET A 193 11.53 -10.35 -4.58
C MET A 193 12.59 -10.92 -5.53
N ALA A 194 13.22 -10.08 -6.36
CA ALA A 194 14.34 -10.52 -7.18
C ALA A 194 15.53 -10.99 -6.32
N ASP A 195 15.81 -10.30 -5.22
CA ASP A 195 16.87 -10.67 -4.28
C ASP A 195 16.51 -11.98 -3.52
N ILE A 196 15.24 -12.22 -3.19
CA ILE A 196 14.73 -13.49 -2.61
C ILE A 196 14.85 -14.65 -3.59
N ASN A 197 14.39 -14.47 -4.84
CA ASN A 197 14.46 -15.51 -5.87
C ASN A 197 15.90 -15.92 -6.16
N TYR A 198 16.84 -14.97 -6.16
CA TYR A 198 18.26 -15.28 -6.28
C TYR A 198 18.78 -16.16 -5.13
N LEU A 199 18.36 -15.89 -3.89
CA LEU A 199 18.72 -16.73 -2.74
C LEU A 199 18.11 -18.13 -2.84
N LEU A 200 16.86 -18.21 -3.29
CA LEU A 200 16.15 -19.47 -3.49
C LEU A 200 16.89 -20.34 -4.53
N GLU A 201 17.27 -19.79 -5.67
CA GLU A 201 18.04 -20.49 -6.70
C GLU A 201 19.42 -20.95 -6.19
N CYS A 202 20.09 -20.13 -5.36
CA CYS A 202 21.33 -20.54 -4.70
C CYS A 202 21.13 -21.70 -3.70
N MET A 203 19.95 -21.82 -3.09
CA MET A 203 19.61 -22.84 -2.11
C MET A 203 19.13 -24.15 -2.75
N GLU A 204 18.47 -24.09 -3.90
CA GLU A 204 18.04 -25.28 -4.64
C GLU A 204 19.22 -26.01 -5.30
N GLY A 205 20.33 -25.31 -5.52
CA GLY A 205 21.55 -25.92 -6.03
C GLY A 205 21.39 -26.44 -7.47
N GLU A 206 20.44 -25.89 -8.24
CA GLU A 206 20.33 -26.20 -9.66
C GLU A 206 21.64 -25.79 -10.39
N GLU A 207 22.03 -26.66 -11.35
CA GLU A 207 23.35 -26.74 -11.98
C GLU A 207 23.81 -25.47 -12.72
#